data_AF-A0A2N2MDI8-F1
#
_entry.id   AF-A0A2N2MDI8-F1
#
_cell.length_a   1.000
_cell.length_b   1.000
_cell.length_c   1.000
_cell.angle_alpha   90.00
_cell.angle_beta   90.00
_cell.angle_gamma   90.00
#
_symmetry.space_group_name_H-M   'P 1'
#
loop_
_entity.id
_entity.type
_entity.pdbx_description
1 polymer ?
#
loop_
_entity_poly.entity_id
_entity_poly.type
_entity_poly.pdbx_seq_one_letter_code
_entity_poly.pdbx_strand_id
1 'polypeptide(L)'
;MQFFLVSGVATLTLTRAILSAYVGEKTSVFQSFSNAWPVLMRFMSVLVLIGLLMVVFYIWLLIPCVGWFSGLGILLTLSAAVLPFTVPIVILERHSATGTISRSWDLVRRRFWWVLGLMGVLTLLSLVLTGPSILLSSLSQSATQLGSLGNQTLTNTIIQSVVGVLASIIILPLNYAVVVLAYFDLRIRTEGIDLFVSANESEGKPISLADIAEMPTVKHGTNLVSGTEIGYFVILTLAAALLYAIFLGVVMLIMAGSMAL
;
A
#
# COMPACT_ATOMS: atom_id res chain seq x y z
N MET A 1 -8.50 -5.92 -12.81
CA MET A 1 -7.66 -7.09 -12.49
C MET A 1 -6.49 -7.25 -13.47
N GLN A 2 -6.72 -7.35 -14.79
CA GLN A 2 -5.65 -7.55 -15.79
C GLN A 2 -4.66 -6.37 -15.90
N PHE A 3 -5.12 -5.13 -15.69
CA PHE A 3 -4.28 -3.93 -15.73
C PHE A 3 -3.29 -3.83 -14.56
N PHE A 4 -3.66 -4.33 -13.36
CA PHE A 4 -2.84 -4.24 -12.15
C PHE A 4 -1.67 -5.23 -12.15
N LEU A 5 -1.84 -6.42 -12.74
CA LEU A 5 -0.76 -7.40 -12.84
C LEU A 5 0.27 -6.98 -13.88
N VAL A 6 -0.18 -6.44 -15.02
CA VAL A 6 0.72 -5.96 -16.09
C VAL A 6 1.45 -4.68 -15.67
N SER A 7 0.77 -3.72 -15.04
CA SER A 7 1.42 -2.49 -14.57
C SER A 7 2.37 -2.75 -13.39
N GLY A 8 2.00 -3.64 -12.45
CA GLY A 8 2.84 -3.98 -11.30
C GLY A 8 4.16 -4.66 -11.71
N VAL A 9 4.09 -5.60 -12.66
CA VAL A 9 5.30 -6.25 -13.21
C VAL A 9 6.13 -5.26 -14.02
N ALA A 10 5.50 -4.39 -14.82
CA ALA A 10 6.19 -3.36 -15.60
C ALA A 10 6.89 -2.31 -14.73
N THR A 11 6.28 -1.89 -13.61
CA THR A 11 6.91 -0.97 -12.65
C THR A 11 8.09 -1.63 -11.94
N LEU A 12 7.98 -2.90 -11.56
CA LEU A 12 9.09 -3.64 -10.93
C LEU A 12 10.30 -3.79 -11.85
N THR A 13 10.09 -4.05 -13.14
CA THR A 13 11.19 -4.17 -14.11
C THR A 13 11.81 -2.81 -14.43
N LEU A 14 11.01 -1.75 -14.56
CA LEU A 14 11.49 -0.39 -14.82
C LEU A 14 12.26 0.21 -13.64
N THR A 15 11.74 0.10 -12.41
CA THR A 15 12.42 0.61 -11.22
C THR A 15 13.77 -0.09 -11.00
N ARG A 16 13.84 -1.40 -11.26
CA ARG A 16 15.11 -2.14 -11.16
C ARG A 16 16.10 -1.76 -12.27
N ALA A 17 15.63 -1.57 -13.50
CA ALA A 17 16.46 -1.12 -14.63
C ALA A 17 17.05 0.28 -14.38
N ILE A 18 16.27 1.18 -13.78
CA ILE A 18 16.71 2.54 -13.42
C ILE A 18 17.70 2.51 -12.25
N LEU A 19 17.46 1.69 -11.22
CA LEU A 19 18.42 1.53 -10.12
C LEU A 19 19.78 0.99 -10.62
N SER A 20 19.77 0.03 -11.55
CA SER A 20 21.00 -0.48 -12.14
C SER A 20 21.75 0.55 -13.00
N ALA A 21 21.04 1.51 -13.60
CA ALA A 21 21.65 2.59 -14.37
C ALA A 21 22.24 3.70 -13.46
N TYR A 22 21.63 3.94 -12.29
CA TYR A 22 22.03 5.02 -11.39
C TYR A 22 23.22 4.68 -10.48
N VAL A 23 23.43 3.39 -10.18
CA VAL A 23 24.51 2.92 -9.28
C VAL A 23 25.90 2.92 -9.96
N GLY A 24 25.98 3.17 -11.28
CA GLY A 24 27.27 3.35 -11.96
C GLY A 24 28.16 2.10 -12.01
N GLU A 25 27.62 0.95 -11.60
CA GLU A 25 28.26 -0.34 -11.79
C GLU A 25 28.20 -0.69 -13.29
N LYS A 26 29.37 -0.82 -13.93
CA LYS A 26 29.51 -1.41 -15.27
C LYS A 26 29.13 -2.89 -15.23
N THR A 27 27.86 -3.20 -15.04
CA THR A 27 27.37 -4.57 -15.02
C THR A 27 26.77 -4.90 -16.37
N SER A 28 27.36 -5.91 -17.00
CA SER A 28 26.80 -6.60 -18.17
C SER A 28 25.33 -6.95 -17.89
N VAL A 29 24.46 -6.56 -18.80
CA VAL A 29 22.99 -6.76 -18.80
C VAL A 29 22.61 -8.23 -18.50
N PHE A 30 23.50 -9.18 -18.78
CA PHE A 30 23.27 -10.62 -18.62
C PHE A 30 23.55 -11.17 -17.20
N GLN A 31 24.42 -10.55 -16.40
CA GLN A 31 24.77 -11.04 -15.05
C GLN A 31 23.82 -10.53 -13.95
N SER A 32 23.13 -9.41 -14.19
CA SER A 32 22.06 -8.94 -13.31
C SER A 32 20.78 -9.78 -13.40
N PHE A 33 20.59 -10.54 -14.49
CA PHE A 33 19.39 -11.37 -14.67
C PHE A 33 19.45 -12.71 -13.90
N SER A 34 20.63 -13.32 -13.74
CA SER A 34 20.74 -14.61 -13.02
C SER A 34 20.59 -14.45 -11.49
N ASN A 35 21.08 -13.34 -10.93
CA ASN A 35 20.91 -13.03 -9.50
C ASN A 35 19.54 -12.38 -9.18
N ALA A 36 18.77 -11.97 -10.19
CA ALA A 36 17.41 -11.46 -10.05
C ALA A 36 16.36 -12.54 -9.79
N TRP A 37 16.61 -13.74 -10.30
CA TRP A 37 15.66 -14.83 -10.35
C TRP A 37 15.12 -15.29 -8.97
N PRO A 38 15.95 -15.53 -7.94
CA PRO A 38 15.44 -15.95 -6.63
C PRO A 38 14.67 -14.84 -5.90
N VAL A 39 14.97 -13.57 -6.16
CA VAL A 39 14.23 -12.43 -5.60
C VAL A 39 12.86 -12.31 -6.26
N LEU A 40 12.78 -12.47 -7.59
CA LEU A 40 11.53 -12.48 -8.33
C LEU A 40 10.61 -13.63 -7.87
N MET A 41 11.16 -14.83 -7.66
CA MET A 41 10.40 -15.98 -7.16
C MET A 41 9.83 -15.75 -5.76
N ARG A 42 10.59 -15.10 -4.87
CA ARG A 42 10.10 -14.70 -3.53
C ARG A 42 9.00 -13.65 -3.62
N PHE A 43 9.15 -12.64 -4.48
CA PHE A 43 8.11 -11.64 -4.73
C PHE A 43 6.84 -12.24 -5.30
N MET A 44 6.95 -13.16 -6.27
CA MET A 44 5.80 -13.88 -6.83
C MET A 44 5.10 -14.73 -5.77
N SER A 45 5.85 -15.43 -4.91
CA SER A 45 5.28 -16.20 -3.80
C SER A 45 4.53 -15.30 -2.81
N VAL A 46 5.08 -14.14 -2.46
CA VAL A 46 4.42 -13.15 -1.60
C VAL A 46 3.15 -12.59 -2.25
N LEU A 47 3.20 -12.24 -3.54
CA LEU A 47 2.02 -11.76 -4.28
C LEU A 47 0.90 -12.79 -4.35
N VAL A 48 1.24 -14.06 -4.61
CA VAL A 48 0.26 -15.17 -4.62
C VAL A 48 -0.33 -15.37 -3.23
N LEU A 49 0.49 -15.36 -2.17
CA LEU A 49 0.02 -15.50 -0.80
C LEU A 49 -0.92 -14.35 -0.40
N ILE A 50 -0.57 -13.10 -0.76
CA ILE A 50 -1.42 -11.93 -0.54
C ILE A 50 -2.74 -12.06 -1.31
N GLY A 51 -2.68 -12.48 -2.57
CA GLY A 51 -3.87 -12.69 -3.41
C GLY A 51 -4.81 -13.73 -2.80
N LEU A 52 -4.26 -14.85 -2.33
CA LEU A 52 -5.03 -15.88 -1.63
C LEU A 52 -5.66 -15.33 -0.34
N LEU A 53 -4.90 -14.58 0.45
CA LEU A 53 -5.36 -13.99 1.70
C LEU A 53 -6.51 -12.99 1.47
N MET A 54 -6.40 -12.15 0.44
CA MET A 54 -7.47 -11.24 -0.01
C MET A 54 -8.75 -12.01 -0.37
N VAL A 55 -8.64 -13.12 -1.08
CA VAL A 55 -9.80 -13.97 -1.44
C VAL A 55 -10.44 -14.56 -0.18
N VAL A 56 -9.64 -15.08 0.75
CA VAL A 56 -10.14 -15.61 2.04
C VAL A 56 -10.88 -14.53 2.83
N PHE A 57 -10.31 -13.32 2.92
CA PHE A 57 -10.95 -12.20 3.62
C PHE A 57 -12.21 -11.70 2.92
N TYR A 58 -12.26 -11.74 1.59
CA TYR A 58 -13.46 -11.40 0.83
C TYR A 58 -14.57 -12.44 1.05
N ILE A 59 -14.22 -13.73 1.10
CA ILE A 59 -15.17 -14.80 1.47
C ILE A 59 -15.64 -14.62 2.91
N TRP A 60 -14.75 -14.22 3.82
CA TRP A 60 -15.10 -13.95 5.22
C TRP A 60 -16.05 -12.75 5.37
N LEU A 61 -15.95 -11.74 4.50
CA LEU A 61 -16.89 -10.60 4.45
C LEU A 61 -18.32 -11.02 4.07
N LEU A 62 -18.48 -12.12 3.33
CA LEU A 62 -19.81 -12.64 2.95
C LEU A 62 -20.54 -13.30 4.13
N ILE A 63 -19.86 -13.58 5.25
CA ILE A 63 -20.49 -14.15 6.44
C ILE A 63 -21.27 -13.03 7.17
N PRO A 64 -22.61 -13.10 7.25
CA PRO A 64 -23.42 -12.05 7.85
C PRO A 64 -23.11 -11.89 9.35
N CYS A 65 -23.36 -10.69 9.88
CA CYS A 65 -23.10 -10.27 11.25
C CYS A 65 -21.61 -10.16 11.61
N VAL A 66 -20.83 -11.24 11.62
CA VAL A 66 -19.42 -11.19 12.04
C VAL A 66 -18.54 -10.56 10.94
N GLY A 67 -18.70 -11.02 9.70
CA GLY A 67 -17.92 -10.53 8.56
C GLY A 67 -18.17 -9.06 8.25
N TRP A 68 -19.41 -8.57 8.39
CA TRP A 68 -19.71 -7.14 8.19
C TRP A 68 -19.10 -6.23 9.24
N PHE A 69 -19.13 -6.63 10.52
CA PHE A 69 -18.63 -5.78 11.59
C PHE A 69 -17.10 -5.78 11.70
N SER A 70 -16.42 -6.90 11.46
CA SER A 70 -14.94 -6.96 11.56
C SER A 70 -14.22 -7.05 10.22
N GLY A 71 -14.87 -7.58 9.18
CA GLY A 71 -14.23 -7.91 7.91
C GLY A 71 -13.74 -6.69 7.15
N LEU A 72 -14.55 -5.63 7.05
CA LEU A 72 -14.15 -4.43 6.31
C LEU A 72 -12.94 -3.73 6.98
N GLY A 73 -12.87 -3.77 8.31
CA GLY A 73 -11.83 -3.09 9.09
C GLY A 73 -10.51 -3.83 9.03
N ILE A 74 -10.57 -5.16 9.08
CA ILE A 74 -9.42 -6.02 8.85
C ILE A 74 -8.93 -5.88 7.42
N LEU A 75 -9.82 -5.87 6.43
CA LEU A 75 -9.45 -5.77 5.02
C LEU A 75 -8.81 -4.42 4.71
N LEU A 76 -9.31 -3.33 5.30
CA LEU A 76 -8.73 -2.00 5.17
C LEU A 76 -7.36 -1.91 5.86
N THR A 77 -7.21 -2.45 7.07
CA THR A 77 -5.91 -2.49 7.75
C THR A 77 -4.91 -3.33 6.96
N LEU A 78 -5.33 -4.50 6.47
CA LEU A 78 -4.47 -5.39 5.73
C LEU A 78 -3.99 -4.75 4.43
N SER A 79 -4.93 -4.24 3.63
CA SER A 79 -4.63 -3.61 2.34
C SER A 79 -3.86 -2.30 2.46
N ALA A 80 -4.26 -1.41 3.37
CA ALA A 80 -3.71 -0.06 3.45
C ALA A 80 -2.46 0.03 4.32
N ALA A 81 -2.31 -0.82 5.34
CA ALA A 81 -1.17 -0.75 6.27
C ALA A 81 -0.23 -1.94 6.13
N VAL A 82 -0.73 -3.16 6.11
CA VAL A 82 0.13 -4.37 6.21
C VAL A 82 0.86 -4.67 4.90
N LEU A 83 0.16 -4.56 3.75
CA LEU A 83 0.76 -4.77 2.43
C LEU A 83 1.93 -3.83 2.11
N PRO A 84 1.84 -2.50 2.29
CA PRO A 84 2.95 -1.62 1.93
C PRO A 84 4.22 -1.89 2.74
N PHE A 85 4.11 -2.31 4.02
CA PHE A 85 5.27 -2.71 4.82
C PHE A 85 5.86 -4.07 4.46
N THR A 86 5.12 -4.91 3.74
CA THR A 86 5.60 -6.24 3.33
C THR A 86 6.78 -6.11 2.37
N VAL A 87 6.77 -5.13 1.46
CA VAL A 87 7.84 -4.88 0.49
C VAL A 87 9.21 -4.57 1.14
N PRO A 88 9.34 -3.56 2.03
CA PRO A 88 10.62 -3.29 2.69
C PRO A 88 11.11 -4.47 3.54
N ILE A 89 10.21 -5.24 4.17
CA ILE A 89 10.59 -6.42 4.97
C ILE A 89 11.18 -7.53 4.08
N VAL A 90 10.58 -7.82 2.92
CA VAL A 90 11.13 -8.84 1.98
C VAL A 90 12.52 -8.45 1.50
N ILE A 91 12.71 -7.16 1.18
CA ILE A 91 13.96 -6.65 0.63
C ILE A 91 15.05 -6.61 1.70
N LEU A 92 14.73 -6.13 2.91
CA LEU A 92 15.70 -5.87 3.97
C LEU A 92 15.91 -7.08 4.89
N GLU A 93 14.84 -7.72 5.37
CA GLU A 93 14.93 -8.79 6.38
C GLU A 93 15.01 -10.20 5.76
N ARG A 94 14.90 -10.35 4.42
CA ARG A 94 14.98 -11.62 3.67
C ARG A 94 14.10 -12.76 4.22
N HIS A 95 13.03 -12.43 4.93
CA HIS A 95 12.10 -13.40 5.52
C HIS A 95 11.31 -14.22 4.47
N SER A 96 10.78 -15.37 4.90
CA SER A 96 9.83 -16.17 4.10
C SER A 96 8.50 -15.43 3.96
N ALA A 97 7.73 -15.74 2.90
CA ALA A 97 6.50 -15.01 2.58
C ALA A 97 5.50 -14.90 3.74
N THR A 98 5.33 -15.99 4.50
CA THR A 98 4.47 -16.02 5.70
C THR A 98 5.06 -15.23 6.86
N GLY A 99 6.38 -15.35 7.09
CA GLY A 99 7.10 -14.61 8.12
C GLY A 99 7.01 -13.10 7.91
N THR A 100 7.11 -12.65 6.67
CA THR A 100 6.99 -11.23 6.30
C THR A 100 5.61 -10.67 6.63
N ILE A 101 4.53 -11.42 6.37
CA ILE A 101 3.15 -10.96 6.66
C ILE A 101 2.90 -10.90 8.16
N SER A 102 3.31 -11.93 8.92
CA SER A 102 3.20 -11.89 10.38
C SER A 102 3.98 -10.72 10.97
N ARG A 103 5.12 -10.39 10.35
CA ARG A 103 6.00 -9.31 10.78
C ARG A 103 5.42 -7.93 10.47
N SER A 104 4.91 -7.71 9.26
CA SER A 104 4.24 -6.46 8.91
C SER A 104 3.00 -6.24 9.78
N TRP A 105 2.25 -7.30 10.09
CA TRP A 105 1.15 -7.24 11.03
C TRP A 105 1.60 -6.81 12.43
N ASP A 106 2.69 -7.39 12.94
CA ASP A 106 3.26 -7.08 14.24
C ASP A 106 3.71 -5.61 14.37
N LEU A 107 4.25 -5.03 13.29
CA LEU A 107 4.64 -3.62 13.27
C LEU A 107 3.41 -2.69 13.25
N VAL A 108 2.39 -3.04 12.46
CA VAL A 108 1.17 -2.24 12.35
C VAL A 108 0.39 -2.22 13.67
N ARG A 109 0.26 -3.36 14.36
CA ARG A 109 -0.51 -3.44 15.62
C ARG A 109 0.10 -2.61 16.74
N ARG A 110 1.43 -2.48 16.78
CA ARG A 110 2.16 -1.72 17.84
C ARG A 110 1.80 -0.25 17.86
N ARG A 111 1.53 0.33 16.68
CA ARG A 111 1.22 1.76 16.55
C ARG A 111 0.07 2.01 15.58
N PHE A 112 -1.00 1.24 15.77
CA PHE A 112 -2.16 1.19 14.88
C PHE A 112 -2.67 2.58 14.45
N TRP A 113 -2.94 3.46 15.41
CA TRP A 113 -3.48 4.80 15.13
C TRP A 113 -2.53 5.71 14.35
N TRP A 114 -1.22 5.61 14.61
CA TRP A 114 -0.23 6.42 13.88
C TRP A 114 -0.07 5.92 12.46
N VAL A 115 -0.02 4.60 12.27
CA VAL A 115 0.05 3.99 10.93
C VAL A 115 -1.21 4.30 10.13
N LEU A 116 -2.39 4.16 10.74
CA LEU A 116 -3.66 4.50 10.11
C LEU A 116 -3.70 5.98 9.72
N GLY A 117 -3.31 6.87 10.63
CA GLY A 117 -3.24 8.31 10.35
C GLY A 117 -2.28 8.64 9.19
N LEU A 118 -1.09 8.04 9.18
CA LEU A 118 -0.11 8.20 8.10
C LEU A 118 -0.67 7.72 6.76
N MET A 119 -1.27 6.54 6.73
CA MET A 119 -1.89 6.00 5.51
C MET A 119 -3.08 6.86 5.06
N GLY A 120 -3.86 7.39 6.01
CA GLY A 120 -4.93 8.36 5.75
C GLY A 120 -4.40 9.64 5.10
N VAL A 121 -3.26 10.17 5.57
CA VAL A 121 -2.63 11.35 4.94
C VAL A 121 -2.14 11.03 3.52
N LEU A 122 -1.55 9.85 3.29
CA LEU A 122 -1.10 9.42 1.97
C LEU A 122 -2.26 9.22 0.99
N THR A 123 -3.38 8.65 1.46
CA THR A 123 -4.58 8.49 0.63
C THR A 123 -5.24 9.83 0.34
N LEU A 124 -5.32 10.74 1.32
CA LEU A 124 -5.80 12.11 1.10
C LEU A 124 -4.92 12.87 0.12
N LEU A 125 -3.60 12.77 0.23
CA LEU A 125 -2.67 13.36 -0.75
C LEU A 125 -2.96 12.82 -2.15
N SER A 126 -3.07 11.49 -2.29
CA SER A 126 -3.39 10.86 -3.57
C SER A 126 -4.76 11.29 -4.11
N LEU A 127 -5.74 11.47 -3.24
CA LEU A 127 -7.09 11.95 -3.58
C LEU A 127 -7.07 13.42 -4.01
N VAL A 128 -6.28 14.29 -3.39
CA VAL A 128 -6.19 15.70 -3.80
C VAL A 128 -5.55 15.83 -5.19
N LEU A 129 -4.53 15.02 -5.47
CA LEU A 129 -3.83 15.08 -6.76
C LEU A 129 -4.61 14.38 -7.90
N THR A 130 -5.32 13.29 -7.60
CA THR A 130 -6.00 12.47 -8.62
C THR A 130 -7.52 12.65 -8.62
N GLY A 131 -8.08 13.21 -7.56
CA GLY A 131 -9.52 13.44 -7.41
C GLY A 131 -10.10 14.32 -8.51
N PRO A 132 -9.49 15.46 -8.88
CA PRO A 132 -9.97 16.28 -9.97
C PRO A 132 -10.07 15.51 -11.30
N SER A 133 -9.05 14.72 -11.65
CA SER A 133 -9.07 13.93 -12.90
C SER A 133 -10.12 12.82 -12.87
N ILE A 134 -10.38 12.21 -11.72
CA ILE A 134 -11.46 11.22 -11.53
C ILE A 134 -12.84 11.87 -11.68
N LEU A 135 -13.05 13.05 -11.10
CA LEU A 135 -14.32 13.78 -11.22
C LEU A 135 -14.57 14.20 -12.68
N LEU A 136 -13.56 14.78 -13.34
CA LEU A 136 -13.66 15.20 -14.74
C LEU A 136 -13.93 14.00 -15.66
N SER A 137 -13.25 12.87 -15.44
CA SER A 137 -13.48 11.66 -16.24
C SER A 137 -14.87 11.06 -16.01
N SER A 138 -15.38 11.08 -14.79
CA SER A 138 -16.73 10.60 -14.46
C SER A 138 -17.81 11.46 -15.10
N LEU A 139 -17.68 12.79 -15.03
CA LEU A 139 -18.56 13.76 -15.69
C LEU A 139 -18.55 13.59 -17.22
N SER A 140 -17.37 13.38 -17.80
CA SER A 140 -17.24 13.15 -19.24
C SER A 140 -17.93 11.85 -19.67
N GLN A 141 -17.84 10.77 -18.88
CA GLN A 141 -18.52 9.50 -19.14
C GLN A 141 -20.04 9.59 -18.99
N SER A 142 -20.56 10.37 -18.03
CA SER A 142 -22.00 10.61 -17.94
C SER A 142 -22.54 11.41 -19.13
N ALA A 143 -21.76 12.38 -19.64
CA ALA A 143 -22.15 13.17 -20.79
C ALA A 143 -22.15 12.36 -22.10
N THR A 144 -21.24 11.39 -22.26
CA THR A 144 -21.21 10.53 -23.45
C THR A 144 -22.41 9.60 -23.56
N GLN A 145 -22.96 9.14 -22.44
CA GLN A 145 -24.15 8.28 -22.41
C GLN A 145 -25.44 9.03 -22.79
N LEU A 146 -25.45 10.37 -22.71
CA LEU A 146 -26.64 11.19 -22.94
C LEU A 146 -26.77 11.76 -24.37
N GLY A 147 -25.80 11.50 -25.25
CA GLY A 147 -25.92 11.76 -26.69
C GLY A 147 -25.06 12.91 -27.22
N SER A 148 -24.30 12.58 -28.28
CA SER A 148 -23.39 13.44 -29.04
C SER A 148 -22.08 13.77 -28.31
N LEU A 149 -20.94 13.36 -28.91
CA LEU A 149 -19.54 13.84 -28.76
C LEU A 149 -18.51 12.70 -28.91
N GLY A 150 -18.70 11.73 -29.82
CA GLY A 150 -17.80 10.57 -29.97
C GLY A 150 -16.32 10.88 -30.29
N ASN A 151 -16.02 12.05 -30.87
CA ASN A 151 -14.63 12.42 -31.24
C ASN A 151 -13.93 13.34 -30.22
N GLN A 152 -14.65 14.19 -29.49
CA GLN A 152 -14.05 15.02 -28.44
C GLN A 152 -13.71 14.20 -27.18
N THR A 153 -14.41 13.08 -26.98
CA THR A 153 -14.25 12.24 -25.80
C THR A 153 -12.97 11.42 -25.85
N LEU A 154 -12.63 10.84 -27.01
CA LEU A 154 -11.38 10.09 -27.17
C LEU A 154 -10.14 10.95 -26.90
N THR A 155 -10.07 12.16 -27.48
CA THR A 155 -8.95 13.08 -27.26
C THR A 155 -8.86 13.53 -25.81
N ASN A 156 -9.98 13.87 -25.17
CA ASN A 156 -10.01 14.22 -23.75
C ASN A 156 -9.61 13.03 -22.86
N THR A 157 -10.08 11.82 -23.14
CA THR A 157 -9.71 10.62 -22.38
C THR A 157 -8.21 10.32 -22.51
N ILE A 158 -7.64 10.47 -23.70
CA ILE A 158 -6.20 10.28 -23.92
C ILE A 158 -5.40 11.32 -23.13
N ILE A 159 -5.75 12.60 -23.22
CA ILE A 159 -5.08 13.68 -22.49
C ILE A 159 -5.16 13.44 -20.97
N GLN A 160 -6.35 13.11 -20.46
CA GLN A 160 -6.53 12.82 -19.03
C GLN A 160 -5.74 11.59 -18.58
N SER A 161 -5.67 10.55 -19.42
CA SER A 161 -4.87 9.36 -19.12
C SER A 161 -3.39 9.69 -19.07
N VAL A 162 -2.88 10.49 -20.01
CA VAL A 162 -1.47 10.93 -20.03
C VAL A 162 -1.15 11.78 -18.79
N VAL A 163 -2.00 12.75 -18.45
CA VAL A 163 -1.82 13.58 -17.24
C VAL A 163 -1.85 12.71 -15.98
N GLY A 164 -2.77 11.73 -15.89
CA GLY A 164 -2.83 10.79 -14.78
C GLY A 164 -1.59 9.92 -14.65
N VAL A 165 -1.06 9.42 -15.77
CA VAL A 165 0.19 8.65 -15.78
C VAL A 165 1.37 9.53 -15.34
N LEU A 166 1.49 10.75 -15.87
CA LEU A 166 2.55 11.69 -15.47
C LEU A 166 2.49 12.03 -13.98
N ALA A 167 1.29 12.25 -13.43
CA ALA A 167 1.12 12.45 -12.00
C ALA A 167 1.55 11.21 -11.20
N SER A 168 1.21 10.01 -11.66
CA SER A 168 1.57 8.76 -10.98
C SER A 168 3.08 8.53 -10.89
N ILE A 169 3.85 8.97 -11.91
CA ILE A 169 5.32 8.86 -11.93
C ILE A 169 5.95 9.58 -10.75
N ILE A 170 5.37 10.69 -10.29
CA ILE A 170 5.87 11.48 -9.16
C ILE A 170 5.31 10.95 -7.83
N ILE A 171 4.05 10.56 -7.79
CA ILE A 171 3.34 10.16 -6.57
C ILE A 171 3.82 8.79 -6.07
N LEU A 172 4.07 7.84 -6.97
CA LEU A 172 4.49 6.49 -6.63
C LEU A 172 5.80 6.48 -5.80
N PRO A 173 6.92 7.05 -6.25
CA PRO A 173 8.17 7.04 -5.49
C PRO A 173 8.05 7.77 -4.16
N LEU A 174 7.24 8.83 -4.09
CA LEU A 174 6.97 9.54 -2.83
C LEU A 174 6.24 8.64 -1.82
N ASN A 175 5.22 7.89 -2.25
CA ASN A 175 4.54 6.92 -1.39
C ASN A 175 5.50 5.86 -0.87
N TYR A 176 6.33 5.27 -1.74
CA TYR A 176 7.31 4.27 -1.33
C TYR A 176 8.33 4.84 -0.33
N ALA A 177 8.83 6.05 -0.57
CA ALA A 177 9.78 6.70 0.33
C ALA A 177 9.16 6.91 1.73
N VAL A 178 7.93 7.41 1.81
CA VAL A 178 7.24 7.61 3.10
C VAL A 178 7.01 6.29 3.82
N VAL A 179 6.59 5.23 3.12
CA VAL A 179 6.39 3.90 3.71
C VAL A 179 7.70 3.33 4.27
N VAL A 180 8.81 3.45 3.52
CA VAL A 180 10.12 2.99 3.98
C VAL A 180 10.61 3.79 5.19
N LEU A 181 10.43 5.12 5.19
CA LEU A 181 10.78 5.94 6.34
C LEU A 181 9.93 5.61 7.58
N ALA A 182 8.63 5.38 7.39
CA ALA A 182 7.73 4.98 8.45
C ALA A 182 8.09 3.60 9.02
N TYR A 183 8.52 2.68 8.16
CA TYR A 183 9.05 1.38 8.58
C TYR A 183 10.27 1.53 9.50
N PHE A 184 11.23 2.40 9.12
CA PHE A 184 12.38 2.68 9.96
C PHE A 184 11.99 3.40 11.27
N ASP A 185 11.09 4.38 11.25
CA ASP A 185 10.60 5.04 12.49
C ASP A 185 9.95 4.02 13.44
N LEU A 186 9.17 3.08 12.91
CA LEU A 186 8.56 2.01 13.70
C LEU A 186 9.61 1.08 14.31
N ARG A 187 10.62 0.66 13.54
CA ARG A 187 11.70 -0.18 14.08
C ARG A 187 12.55 0.58 15.10
N ILE A 188 12.90 1.83 14.85
CA ILE A 188 13.65 2.65 15.81
C ILE A 188 12.91 2.72 17.15
N ARG A 189 11.62 3.05 17.12
CA ARG A 189 10.83 3.24 18.35
C ARG A 189 10.44 1.94 19.05
N THR A 190 10.33 0.83 18.35
CA THR A 190 9.76 -0.41 18.92
C THR A 190 10.77 -1.54 19.06
N GLU A 191 11.89 -1.48 18.36
CA GLU A 191 12.99 -2.46 18.44
C GLU A 191 14.27 -1.86 19.01
N GLY A 192 14.30 -0.55 19.27
CA GLY A 192 15.44 0.10 19.91
C GLY A 192 16.68 0.15 19.01
N ILE A 193 16.49 0.48 17.72
CA ILE A 193 17.64 0.68 16.80
C ILE A 193 18.56 1.77 17.35
N ASP A 194 18.01 2.76 18.03
CA ASP A 194 18.76 3.80 18.73
C ASP A 194 19.74 3.21 19.77
N LEU A 195 19.29 2.24 20.57
CA LEU A 195 20.14 1.54 21.55
C LEU A 195 21.27 0.76 20.88
N PHE A 196 20.99 0.10 19.75
CA PHE A 196 22.01 -0.62 18.98
C PHE A 196 23.03 0.33 18.37
N VAL A 197 22.58 1.45 17.81
CA VAL A 197 23.46 2.47 17.22
C VAL A 197 24.38 3.05 18.29
N SER A 198 23.84 3.44 19.45
CA SER A 198 24.64 3.95 20.56
C SER A 198 25.62 2.92 21.13
N ALA A 199 25.23 1.64 21.19
CA ALA A 199 26.12 0.56 21.62
C ALA A 199 27.32 0.38 20.67
N ASN A 200 27.09 0.33 19.35
CA ASN A 200 28.18 0.18 18.38
C ASN A 200 29.07 1.42 18.29
N GLU A 201 28.50 2.61 18.45
CA GLU A 201 29.27 3.86 18.51
C GLU A 201 30.24 3.85 19.69
N SER A 202 29.83 3.31 20.85
CA SER A 202 30.71 3.14 22.01
C SER A 202 31.83 2.11 21.80
N GLU A 203 31.61 1.11 20.93
CA GLU A 203 32.61 0.10 20.54
C GLU A 203 33.52 0.56 19.39
N GLY A 204 33.27 1.72 18.79
CA GLY A 204 34.04 2.24 17.65
C GLY A 204 33.87 1.42 16.36
N LYS A 205 32.82 0.60 16.26
CA LYS A 205 32.54 -0.23 15.08
C LYS A 205 31.74 0.59 14.04
N PRO A 206 32.18 0.66 12.77
CA PRO A 206 31.41 1.33 11.73
C PRO A 206 30.09 0.58 11.49
N ILE A 207 28.97 1.28 11.62
CA ILE A 207 27.63 0.70 11.48
C ILE A 207 27.29 0.57 9.99
N SER A 208 27.07 -0.66 9.52
CA SER A 208 26.56 -0.90 8.16
C SER A 208 25.03 -1.02 8.16
N LEU A 209 24.40 -0.61 7.05
CA LEU A 209 22.96 -0.85 6.81
C LEU A 209 22.60 -2.34 6.85
N ALA A 210 23.57 -3.22 6.55
CA ALA A 210 23.43 -4.66 6.68
C ALA A 210 23.27 -5.08 8.15
N ASP A 211 24.03 -4.47 9.07
CA ASP A 211 23.95 -4.77 10.51
C ASP A 211 22.58 -4.35 11.09
N ILE A 212 22.00 -3.25 10.59
CA ILE A 212 20.65 -2.78 10.97
C ILE A 212 19.56 -3.71 10.43
N ALA A 213 19.78 -4.30 9.25
CA ALA A 213 18.87 -5.27 8.66
C ALA A 213 18.93 -6.63 9.38
N GLU A 214 20.09 -7.00 9.94
CA GLU A 214 20.32 -8.27 10.65
C GLU A 214 19.97 -8.23 12.14
N MET A 215 19.58 -7.07 12.69
CA MET A 215 19.23 -6.96 14.10
C MET A 215 18.13 -7.95 14.52
N PRO A 216 18.27 -8.61 15.68
CA PRO A 216 17.28 -9.55 16.16
C PRO A 216 15.96 -8.84 16.38
N THR A 217 14.92 -9.34 15.71
CA THR A 217 13.58 -8.79 15.80
C THR A 217 12.89 -9.30 17.07
N VAL A 218 12.27 -8.39 17.82
CA VAL A 218 11.51 -8.77 19.03
C VAL A 218 10.24 -9.50 18.60
N LYS A 219 10.26 -10.85 18.67
CA LYS A 219 9.09 -11.70 18.43
C LYS A 219 8.14 -11.65 19.62
N HIS A 220 6.86 -11.33 19.37
CA HIS A 220 5.83 -11.40 20.41
C HIS A 220 4.91 -12.61 20.24
N GLY A 221 4.21 -12.94 21.33
CA GLY A 221 3.45 -14.18 21.52
C GLY A 221 2.44 -14.50 20.41
N THR A 222 2.18 -15.79 20.26
CA THR A 222 1.62 -16.54 19.12
C THR A 222 0.19 -16.19 18.67
N ASN A 223 -0.47 -15.20 19.26
CA ASN A 223 -1.81 -14.81 18.86
C ASN A 223 -1.75 -13.77 17.72
N LEU A 224 -2.22 -14.20 16.54
CA LEU A 224 -2.29 -13.36 15.33
C LEU A 224 -3.27 -12.20 15.50
N VAL A 225 -4.30 -12.33 16.35
CA VAL A 225 -5.28 -11.28 16.63
C VAL A 225 -5.55 -11.19 18.13
N SER A 226 -5.32 -10.03 18.73
CA SER A 226 -5.67 -9.72 20.13
C SER A 226 -7.13 -9.23 20.23
N GLY A 227 -7.80 -9.49 21.36
CA GLY A 227 -9.17 -8.99 21.60
C GLY A 227 -9.29 -7.46 21.54
N THR A 228 -8.24 -6.73 21.91
CA THR A 228 -8.16 -5.27 21.74
C THR A 228 -8.09 -4.83 20.28
N GLU A 229 -7.51 -5.65 19.40
CA GLU A 229 -7.39 -5.35 17.97
C GLU A 229 -8.74 -5.49 17.27
N ILE A 230 -9.57 -6.43 17.70
CA ILE A 230 -10.96 -6.57 17.23
C ILE A 230 -11.74 -5.26 17.50
N GLY A 231 -11.53 -4.64 18.66
CA GLY A 231 -12.11 -3.33 18.98
C GLY A 231 -11.71 -2.24 17.98
N TYR A 232 -10.42 -2.18 17.61
CA TYR A 232 -9.95 -1.22 16.60
C TYR A 232 -10.55 -1.50 15.22
N PHE A 233 -10.67 -2.76 14.81
CA PHE A 233 -11.30 -3.11 13.53
C PHE A 233 -12.77 -2.73 13.49
N VAL A 234 -13.51 -2.93 14.59
CA VAL A 234 -14.93 -2.54 14.69
C VAL A 234 -15.10 -1.02 14.67
N ILE A 235 -14.23 -0.28 15.35
CA ILE A 235 -14.28 1.20 15.28
C ILE A 235 -14.00 1.66 13.85
N LEU A 236 -13.05 1.02 13.17
CA LEU A 236 -12.67 1.36 11.80
C LEU A 236 -13.79 1.03 10.80
N THR A 237 -14.50 -0.08 10.96
CA THR A 237 -15.66 -0.42 10.12
C THR A 237 -16.81 0.55 10.34
N LEU A 238 -17.11 0.89 11.59
CA LEU A 238 -18.17 1.86 11.91
C LEU A 238 -17.84 3.24 11.35
N ALA A 239 -16.59 3.69 11.49
CA ALA A 239 -16.14 4.97 10.93
C ALA A 239 -16.25 4.99 9.39
N ALA A 240 -15.82 3.92 8.72
CA ALA A 240 -15.93 3.81 7.27
C ALA A 240 -17.38 3.75 6.80
N ALA A 241 -18.24 3.00 7.49
CA ALA A 241 -19.67 2.92 7.19
C ALA A 241 -20.38 4.27 7.38
N LEU A 242 -20.03 5.01 8.43
CA LEU A 242 -20.55 6.34 8.70
C LEU A 242 -20.14 7.32 7.58
N LEU A 243 -18.86 7.34 7.20
CA LEU A 243 -18.37 8.17 6.09
C LEU A 243 -19.09 7.84 4.77
N TYR A 244 -19.31 6.55 4.48
CA TYR A 244 -20.04 6.12 3.31
C TYR A 244 -21.51 6.57 3.33
N ALA A 245 -22.17 6.48 4.49
CA ALA A 245 -23.54 6.95 4.67
C ALA A 245 -23.65 8.48 4.48
N ILE A 246 -22.70 9.26 5.01
CA ILE A 246 -22.64 10.72 4.78
C ILE A 246 -22.47 11.00 3.29
N PHE A 247 -21.53 10.31 2.62
CA PHE A 247 -21.28 10.50 1.20
C PHE A 247 -22.54 10.21 0.36
N LEU A 248 -23.23 9.10 0.61
CA LEU A 248 -24.50 8.79 -0.05
C LEU A 248 -25.58 9.84 0.21
N GLY A 249 -25.68 10.33 1.45
CA GLY A 249 -26.60 11.40 1.81
C GLY A 249 -26.34 12.69 1.03
N VAL A 250 -25.08 13.10 0.90
CA VAL A 250 -24.67 14.26 0.10
C VAL A 250 -24.99 14.05 -1.38
N VAL A 251 -24.67 12.88 -1.94
CA VAL A 251 -24.97 12.56 -3.35
C VAL A 251 -26.47 12.58 -3.62
N MET A 252 -27.29 11.99 -2.74
CA MET A 252 -28.75 12.03 -2.86
C MET A 252 -29.30 13.46 -2.78
N LEU A 253 -28.76 14.30 -1.90
CA LEU A 253 -29.16 15.71 -1.79
C LEU A 253 -28.85 16.46 -3.08
N ILE A 254 -27.67 16.25 -3.67
CA ILE A 254 -27.27 16.85 -4.95
C ILE A 254 -28.20 16.39 -6.08
N MET A 255 -28.50 15.09 -6.16
CA MET A 255 -29.40 14.54 -7.18
C MET A 255 -30.84 15.01 -7.01
N ALA A 256 -31.33 15.12 -5.78
CA ALA A 256 -32.66 15.67 -5.50
C ALA A 256 -32.73 17.15 -5.91
N GLY A 257 -31.66 17.92 -5.67
CA GLY A 257 -31.54 19.30 -6.13
C GLY A 257 -31.50 19.42 -7.65
N SER A 258 -30.90 18.48 -8.38
CA SER A 258 -30.85 18.51 -9.84
C SER A 258 -32.16 18.06 -10.52
N MET A 259 -33.02 17.32 -9.83
CA MET A 259 -34.35 16.92 -10.34
C MET A 259 -35.44 17.98 -10.08
N ALA A 260 -35.17 18.96 -9.23
CA ALA A 260 -36.10 20.04 -8.89
C ALA A 260 -35.94 21.32 -9.76
N LEU A 261 -34.97 21.34 -10.67
CA LEU A 261 -34.68 22.38 -11.67
C LEU A 261 -35.06 21.89 -13.06
#